data_AF-A0A3D9N5X5-F1
#
_entry.id   AF-A0A3D9N5X5-F1
#
_cell.length_a   1.000
_cell.length_b   1.000
_cell.length_c   1.000
_cell.angle_alpha   90.00
_cell.angle_beta   90.00
_cell.angle_gamma   90.00
#
_symmetry.space_group_name_H-M   'P 1'
#
loop_
_entity.id
_entity.type
_entity.pdbx_description
1 polymer ?
#
loop_
_entity_poly.entity_id
_entity_poly.type
_entity_poly.pdbx_seq_one_letter_code
_entity_poly.pdbx_strand_id
1 'polypeptide(L)'
;MLKFGLYSVVLIVLFSCKEAKTQMLKYQFSNELIKHSGRSEVLADQSIALIGSAASVEFNVKGDSVNIYLQTESSNRNYYVVSVNDTYKKRYKIEGDSIQKIALKLPNLEQNTIGIYKATEAFNDKIIFHGVDAVALLPIEEKQFKIEFIGDSITCGALSDDSDMPCNEGEYQDQHNAYLAYGPQVAKQLNADFMVSSVSGIGMYRNWNDENIDEAIMPEVYDNLYLNKDNSKPFNLEFKPDVVSICLGTNDMSDGDGVKDRLPFNNEKFTNNYIKFIESIYKRYPKTQVALLSSPMLNGEKQLLLVSCLKDVQEHFKIKSDKDIALFQFEEIYPNGCNAHPSIEEHKTIANVLEPFFKSVLVKE
;
A
#
# COMPACT_ATOMS: atom_id res chain seq x y z
N MET A 1 78.12 36.25 -32.35
CA MET A 1 76.98 35.32 -32.17
C MET A 1 76.95 34.87 -30.71
N LEU A 2 76.12 35.48 -29.87
CA LEU A 2 75.77 34.90 -28.57
C LEU A 2 74.25 35.08 -28.40
N LYS A 3 73.51 33.97 -28.47
CA LYS A 3 72.06 33.93 -28.22
C LYS A 3 71.84 33.66 -26.73
N PHE A 4 71.16 34.59 -26.07
CA PHE A 4 70.58 34.41 -24.74
C PHE A 4 69.41 33.43 -24.81
N GLY A 5 69.42 32.38 -23.98
CA GLY A 5 68.27 31.51 -23.73
C GLY A 5 67.69 31.82 -22.36
N LEU A 6 66.55 32.50 -22.33
CA LEU A 6 65.78 32.77 -21.11
C LEU A 6 64.84 31.57 -20.87
N TYR A 7 65.12 30.74 -19.89
CA TYR A 7 64.23 29.64 -19.49
C TYR A 7 63.20 30.16 -18.48
N SER A 8 61.97 30.35 -18.92
CA SER A 8 60.82 30.60 -18.04
C SER A 8 60.39 29.29 -17.40
N VAL A 9 60.58 29.16 -16.08
CA VAL A 9 60.03 28.06 -15.28
C VAL A 9 58.57 28.40 -14.96
N VAL A 10 57.63 27.70 -15.60
CA VAL A 10 56.20 27.76 -15.28
C VAL A 10 55.94 26.80 -14.12
N LEU A 11 55.65 27.35 -12.94
CA LEU A 11 55.25 26.59 -11.76
C LEU A 11 53.76 26.24 -11.88
N ILE A 12 53.43 25.01 -12.26
CA ILE A 12 52.04 24.52 -12.30
C ILE A 12 51.64 24.13 -10.87
N VAL A 13 50.83 24.97 -10.23
CA VAL A 13 50.22 24.65 -8.93
C VAL A 13 49.00 23.76 -9.18
N LEU A 14 49.17 22.46 -8.95
CA LEU A 14 48.07 21.49 -8.97
C LEU A 14 47.23 21.66 -7.68
N PHE A 15 46.14 22.42 -7.76
CA PHE A 15 45.11 22.38 -6.74
C PHE A 15 44.37 21.04 -6.82
N SER A 16 44.74 20.10 -5.96
CA SER A 16 43.93 18.91 -5.70
C SER A 16 42.70 19.35 -4.89
N CYS A 17 41.56 19.54 -5.56
CA CYS A 17 40.26 19.58 -4.90
C CYS A 17 40.03 18.21 -4.25
N LYS A 18 40.37 18.07 -2.97
CA LYS A 18 39.77 17.01 -2.14
C LYS A 18 38.31 17.40 -1.96
N GLU A 19 37.41 16.76 -2.71
CA GLU A 19 35.99 16.81 -2.38
C GLU A 19 35.84 16.39 -0.91
N ALA A 20 35.40 17.31 -0.08
CA ALA A 20 35.05 17.00 1.30
C ALA A 20 33.88 16.03 1.24
N LYS A 21 34.11 14.76 1.58
CA LYS A 21 33.02 13.79 1.72
C LYS A 21 32.09 14.31 2.80
N THR A 22 30.89 14.73 2.40
CA THR A 22 29.85 15.14 3.35
C THR A 22 29.57 13.97 4.29
N GLN A 23 29.79 14.19 5.58
CA GLN A 23 29.59 13.16 6.59
C GLN A 23 28.09 12.90 6.78
N MET A 24 27.67 11.65 6.68
CA MET A 24 26.30 11.25 7.02
C MET A 24 26.16 11.04 8.53
N LEU A 25 25.02 11.44 9.06
CA LEU A 25 24.56 11.18 10.42
C LEU A 25 23.64 9.96 10.42
N LYS A 26 23.62 9.22 11.53
CA LYS A 26 22.73 8.08 11.72
C LYS A 26 21.44 8.52 12.39
N TYR A 27 20.31 8.14 11.81
CA TYR A 27 18.97 8.38 12.34
C TYR A 27 18.25 7.05 12.51
N GLN A 28 17.80 6.76 13.74
CA GLN A 28 16.92 5.63 14.00
C GLN A 28 15.50 5.94 13.54
N PHE A 29 14.68 4.91 13.33
CA PHE A 29 13.26 5.08 13.02
C PHE A 29 12.54 6.02 14.01
N SER A 30 12.86 5.94 15.31
CA SER A 30 12.23 6.76 16.37
C SER A 30 12.44 8.28 16.21
N ASN A 31 13.18 8.73 15.21
CA ASN A 31 13.27 10.14 14.85
C ASN A 31 11.94 10.68 14.31
N GLU A 32 11.45 11.79 14.86
CA GLU A 32 10.16 12.40 14.50
C GLU A 32 10.02 12.87 13.04
N LEU A 33 11.15 13.02 12.33
CA LEU A 33 11.19 13.40 10.91
C LEU A 33 11.00 12.20 9.97
N ILE A 34 10.93 10.98 10.52
CA ILE A 34 10.57 9.77 9.79
C ILE A 34 9.11 9.46 10.08
N LYS A 35 8.26 9.58 9.07
CA LYS A 35 6.84 9.23 9.16
C LYS A 35 6.65 7.80 8.75
N HIS A 36 5.62 7.17 9.31
CA HIS A 36 5.16 5.86 8.88
C HIS A 36 3.65 5.90 8.63
N SER A 37 3.19 5.02 7.76
CA SER A 37 1.76 4.85 7.48
C SER A 37 1.40 3.38 7.27
N GLY A 38 0.12 3.08 7.45
CA GLY A 38 -0.44 1.74 7.32
C GLY A 38 -0.22 0.87 8.56
N ARG A 39 -0.64 -0.40 8.44
CA ARG A 39 -0.53 -1.39 9.51
C ARG A 39 0.95 -1.66 9.80
N SER A 40 1.41 -1.17 10.95
CA SER A 40 2.80 -1.22 11.35
C SER A 40 2.93 -1.28 12.87
N GLU A 41 4.09 -1.73 13.36
CA GLU A 41 4.35 -1.95 14.78
C GLU A 41 5.75 -1.49 15.17
N VAL A 42 5.84 -0.63 16.18
CA VAL A 42 7.14 -0.26 16.77
C VAL A 42 7.64 -1.42 17.62
N LEU A 43 8.82 -1.93 17.30
CA LEU A 43 9.44 -3.06 17.98
C LEU A 43 10.22 -2.62 19.23
N ALA A 44 10.60 -3.59 20.05
CA ALA A 44 11.29 -3.34 21.33
C ALA A 44 12.65 -2.62 21.18
N ASP A 45 13.31 -2.77 20.03
CA ASP A 45 14.56 -2.11 19.68
C ASP A 45 14.37 -0.73 19.03
N GLN A 46 13.14 -0.21 19.01
CA GLN A 46 12.72 1.04 18.37
C GLN A 46 12.83 1.06 16.83
N SER A 47 12.96 -0.09 16.19
CA SER A 47 12.69 -0.23 14.75
C SER A 47 11.17 -0.28 14.48
N ILE A 48 10.76 -0.14 13.22
CA ILE A 48 9.35 -0.28 12.81
C ILE A 48 9.19 -1.49 11.89
N ALA A 49 8.22 -2.35 12.22
CA ALA A 49 7.74 -3.40 11.34
C ALA A 49 6.62 -2.87 10.43
N LEU A 50 6.81 -2.96 9.12
CA LEU A 50 5.82 -2.71 8.09
C LEU A 50 5.10 -4.03 7.78
N ILE A 51 3.78 -4.09 8.03
CA ILE A 51 3.03 -5.36 8.04
C ILE A 51 2.10 -5.44 6.84
N GLY A 52 1.15 -4.51 6.75
CA GLY A 52 0.15 -4.50 5.68
C GLY A 52 0.73 -4.19 4.30
N SER A 53 -0.05 -4.48 3.26
CA SER A 53 0.22 -4.00 1.90
C SER A 53 0.42 -2.48 1.91
N ALA A 54 1.42 -1.99 1.20
CA ALA A 54 1.80 -0.58 1.13
C ALA A 54 2.06 0.14 2.47
N ALA A 55 2.18 -0.61 3.60
CA ALA A 55 2.70 -0.06 4.84
C ALA A 55 4.10 0.51 4.59
N SER A 56 4.40 1.68 5.13
CA SER A 56 5.52 2.47 4.65
C SER A 56 6.18 3.34 5.68
N VAL A 57 7.40 3.77 5.34
CA VAL A 57 8.07 4.92 5.93
C VAL A 57 8.38 5.96 4.87
N GLU A 58 8.22 7.24 5.21
CA GLU A 58 8.50 8.38 4.36
C GLU A 58 9.33 9.43 5.14
N PHE A 59 10.33 10.02 4.49
CA PHE A 59 11.18 11.04 5.11
C PHE A 59 11.84 11.94 4.05
N ASN A 60 12.10 13.19 4.41
CA ASN A 60 12.85 14.13 3.57
C ASN A 60 14.33 14.14 3.96
N VAL A 61 15.22 14.14 2.97
CA VAL A 61 16.68 14.19 3.16
C VAL A 61 17.31 15.31 2.35
N LYS A 62 18.35 15.92 2.92
CA LYS A 62 19.29 16.79 2.19
C LYS A 62 20.45 15.97 1.63
N GLY A 63 20.95 16.36 0.46
CA GLY A 63 22.10 15.75 -0.21
C GLY A 63 21.73 14.78 -1.33
N ASP A 64 22.76 14.30 -2.02
CA ASP A 64 22.68 13.44 -3.21
C ASP A 64 22.68 11.94 -2.90
N SER A 65 22.62 11.56 -1.63
CA SER A 65 22.71 10.16 -1.22
C SER A 65 22.11 9.90 0.16
N VAL A 66 21.63 8.68 0.34
CA VAL A 66 21.12 8.15 1.62
C VAL A 66 21.43 6.65 1.70
N ASN A 67 21.69 6.16 2.90
CA ASN A 67 21.68 4.71 3.17
C ASN A 67 20.48 4.34 4.02
N ILE A 68 19.80 3.26 3.66
CA ILE A 68 18.62 2.75 4.34
C ILE A 68 18.92 1.37 4.90
N TYR A 69 18.38 1.07 6.07
CA TYR A 69 18.60 -0.20 6.77
C TYR A 69 17.29 -0.98 6.90
N LEU A 70 17.17 -2.08 6.16
CA LEU A 70 15.98 -2.94 6.14
C LEU A 70 16.31 -4.37 6.55
N GLN A 71 15.33 -5.08 7.08
CA GLN A 71 15.41 -6.50 7.43
C GLN A 71 14.04 -7.16 7.21
N THR A 72 14.01 -8.48 7.04
CA THR A 72 12.80 -9.32 7.19
C THR A 72 13.13 -10.42 8.19
N GLU A 73 12.15 -10.92 8.96
CA GLU A 73 12.40 -12.02 9.93
C GLU A 73 12.32 -13.39 9.26
N SER A 74 11.43 -13.55 8.28
CA SER A 74 11.30 -14.72 7.44
C SER A 74 11.92 -14.49 6.07
N SER A 75 12.63 -15.51 5.56
CA SER A 75 13.15 -15.55 4.19
C SER A 75 12.09 -15.84 3.12
N ASN A 76 10.80 -15.83 3.49
CA ASN A 76 9.72 -15.88 2.51
C ASN A 76 9.80 -14.66 1.58
N ARG A 77 9.29 -14.78 0.35
CA ARG A 77 9.50 -13.79 -0.72
C ARG A 77 8.77 -12.48 -0.39
N ASN A 78 9.41 -11.62 0.39
CA ASN A 78 8.90 -10.32 0.80
C ASN A 78 9.51 -9.25 -0.12
N TYR A 79 8.70 -8.29 -0.56
CA TYR A 79 9.12 -7.27 -1.52
C TYR A 79 8.82 -5.88 -0.97
N TYR A 80 9.68 -4.93 -1.31
CA TYR A 80 9.49 -3.51 -1.02
C TYR A 80 9.69 -2.68 -2.28
N VAL A 81 9.06 -1.51 -2.30
CA VAL A 81 9.24 -0.49 -3.33
C VAL A 81 9.99 0.68 -2.73
N VAL A 82 10.92 1.22 -3.52
CA VAL A 82 11.56 2.51 -3.25
C VAL A 82 10.94 3.58 -4.14
N SER A 83 10.49 4.68 -3.55
CA SER A 83 10.17 5.92 -4.26
C SER A 83 11.19 7.01 -3.95
N VAL A 84 11.43 7.89 -4.93
CA VAL A 84 12.21 9.12 -4.73
C VAL A 84 11.46 10.28 -5.38
N ASN A 85 11.11 11.29 -4.60
CA ASN A 85 10.25 12.42 -5.00
C ASN A 85 8.96 11.92 -5.64
N ASP A 86 8.25 11.04 -4.92
CA ASP A 86 6.99 10.37 -5.31
C ASP A 86 7.05 9.52 -6.59
N THR A 87 8.23 9.41 -7.20
CA THR A 87 8.45 8.64 -8.42
C THR A 87 8.84 7.22 -8.06
N TYR A 88 8.06 6.24 -8.53
CA TYR A 88 8.41 4.82 -8.49
C TYR A 88 9.81 4.60 -9.08
N LYS A 89 10.69 3.92 -8.34
CA LYS A 89 11.99 3.51 -8.87
C LYS A 89 12.00 2.06 -9.27
N LYS A 90 11.81 1.19 -8.29
CA LYS A 90 11.88 -0.26 -8.48
C LYS A 90 11.26 -0.98 -7.28
N ARG A 91 10.77 -2.18 -7.55
CA ARG A 91 10.42 -3.21 -6.59
C ARG A 91 11.61 -4.13 -6.36
N TYR A 92 11.91 -4.43 -5.10
CA TYR A 92 13.05 -5.21 -4.67
C TYR A 92 12.60 -6.32 -3.75
N LYS A 93 13.14 -7.52 -3.97
CA LYS A 93 13.03 -8.59 -3.00
C LYS A 93 13.97 -8.31 -1.82
N ILE A 94 13.49 -8.51 -0.59
CA ILE A 94 14.36 -8.52 0.59
C ILE A 94 14.67 -9.98 0.94
N GLU A 95 15.96 -10.28 1.15
CA GLU A 95 16.46 -11.64 1.34
C GLU A 95 17.20 -11.80 2.68
N GLY A 96 16.98 -12.94 3.33
CA GLY A 96 17.65 -13.29 4.57
C GLY A 96 17.17 -12.49 5.78
N ASP A 97 17.66 -12.89 6.95
CA ASP A 97 17.29 -12.36 8.25
C ASP A 97 18.27 -11.30 8.79
N SER A 98 19.26 -10.90 7.99
CA SER A 98 20.25 -9.88 8.37
C SER A 98 19.82 -8.48 7.94
N ILE A 99 20.24 -7.46 8.69
CA ILE A 99 20.03 -6.06 8.32
C ILE A 99 20.83 -5.74 7.05
N GLN A 100 20.10 -5.39 5.99
CA GLN A 100 20.64 -4.98 4.70
C GLN A 100 20.81 -3.47 4.63
N LYS A 101 21.96 -3.03 4.09
CA LYS A 101 22.23 -1.64 3.77
C LYS A 101 21.92 -1.37 2.29
N ILE A 102 20.97 -0.48 2.03
CA ILE A 102 20.58 -0.04 0.68
C ILE A 102 21.10 1.38 0.47
N ALA A 103 22.06 1.55 -0.43
CA ALA A 103 22.60 2.87 -0.79
C ALA A 103 21.88 3.43 -2.01
N LEU A 104 21.30 4.63 -1.88
CA LEU A 104 20.61 5.32 -2.96
C LEU A 104 21.37 6.58 -3.36
N LYS A 105 21.44 6.83 -4.68
CA LYS A 105 21.81 8.14 -5.24
C LYS A 105 20.54 8.95 -5.49
N LEU A 106 20.59 10.24 -5.16
CA LEU A 106 19.45 11.13 -5.15
C LEU A 106 19.65 12.27 -6.15
N PRO A 107 18.58 12.71 -6.85
CA PRO A 107 18.70 13.67 -7.94
C PRO A 107 18.97 15.11 -7.48
N ASN A 108 18.55 15.50 -6.27
CA ASN A 108 18.63 16.89 -5.81
C ASN A 108 19.60 17.03 -4.63
N LEU A 109 20.34 18.14 -4.55
CA LEU A 109 21.22 18.40 -3.40
C LEU A 109 20.50 19.01 -2.20
N GLU A 110 19.43 19.78 -2.41
CA GLU A 110 18.76 20.50 -1.33
C GLU A 110 17.75 19.64 -0.57
N GLN A 111 16.89 18.92 -1.29
CA GLN A 111 15.87 18.07 -0.70
C GLN A 111 15.45 16.95 -1.65
N ASN A 112 15.29 15.75 -1.11
CA ASN A 112 14.57 14.65 -1.75
C ASN A 112 13.63 14.01 -0.74
N THR A 113 12.46 13.58 -1.20
CA THR A 113 11.54 12.74 -0.44
C THR A 113 11.82 11.28 -0.76
N ILE A 114 11.99 10.45 0.26
CA ILE A 114 12.23 9.01 0.12
C ILE A 114 11.07 8.26 0.74
N GLY A 115 10.51 7.31 0.00
CA GLY A 115 9.48 6.41 0.51
C GLY A 115 9.91 4.95 0.36
N ILE A 116 9.66 4.16 1.40
CA ILE A 116 9.85 2.71 1.40
C ILE A 116 8.51 2.08 1.73
N TYR A 117 7.97 1.30 0.81
CA TYR A 117 6.64 0.70 0.93
C TYR A 117 6.77 -0.81 0.82
N LYS A 118 6.07 -1.52 1.69
CA LYS A 118 5.93 -2.97 1.54
C LYS A 118 5.05 -3.26 0.32
N ALA A 119 5.54 -4.08 -0.60
CA ALA A 119 4.86 -4.41 -1.85
C ALA A 119 3.93 -5.63 -1.73
N THR A 120 4.20 -6.51 -0.76
CA THR A 120 3.49 -7.75 -0.46
C THR A 120 2.49 -7.59 0.70
N GLU A 121 1.71 -8.63 0.97
CA GLU A 121 0.61 -8.62 1.94
C GLU A 121 1.03 -9.03 3.35
N ALA A 122 0.16 -8.84 4.34
CA ALA A 122 0.46 -9.12 5.73
C ALA A 122 0.89 -10.57 6.00
N PHE A 123 0.41 -11.55 5.22
CA PHE A 123 0.79 -12.96 5.38
C PHE A 123 2.24 -13.26 4.92
N ASN A 124 2.87 -12.37 4.14
CA ASN A 124 4.24 -12.53 3.62
C ASN A 124 5.33 -12.13 4.64
N ASP A 125 4.97 -12.03 5.91
CA ASP A 125 5.79 -11.47 7.00
C ASP A 125 6.06 -9.96 6.87
N LYS A 126 6.57 -9.35 7.93
CA LYS A 126 6.85 -7.92 8.04
C LYS A 126 8.22 -7.54 7.44
N ILE A 127 8.33 -6.30 6.98
CA ILE A 127 9.62 -5.67 6.65
C ILE A 127 9.98 -4.71 7.78
N ILE A 128 11.13 -4.89 8.39
CA ILE A 128 11.62 -4.07 9.49
C ILE A 128 12.51 -2.96 8.94
N PHE A 129 12.15 -1.71 9.22
CA PHE A 129 12.97 -0.55 8.95
C PHE A 129 13.66 -0.08 10.23
N HIS A 130 14.98 -0.04 10.20
CA HIS A 130 15.82 0.31 11.34
C HIS A 130 16.16 1.80 11.40
N GLY A 131 16.24 2.46 10.25
CA GLY A 131 16.67 3.85 10.15
C GLY A 131 17.47 4.13 8.88
N VAL A 132 18.15 5.28 8.88
CA VAL A 132 18.93 5.78 7.75
C VAL A 132 20.24 6.44 8.16
N ASP A 133 21.21 6.41 7.25
CA ASP A 133 22.33 7.35 7.27
C ASP A 133 22.07 8.44 6.21
N ALA A 134 21.97 9.70 6.63
CA ALA A 134 21.71 10.84 5.75
C ALA A 134 22.55 12.06 6.17
N VAL A 135 22.79 13.01 5.27
CA VAL A 135 23.47 14.28 5.63
C VAL A 135 22.63 15.05 6.65
N ALA A 136 21.33 15.17 6.39
CA ALA A 136 20.35 15.68 7.34
C ALA A 136 18.96 15.16 6.95
N LEU A 137 18.12 14.90 7.95
CA LEU A 137 16.67 14.80 7.76
C LEU A 137 16.05 16.20 7.74
N LEU A 138 14.98 16.35 6.98
CA LEU A 138 14.21 17.58 6.86
C LEU A 138 12.75 17.34 7.28
N PRO A 139 12.02 18.38 7.72
CA PRO A 139 10.58 18.27 7.96
C PRO A 139 9.84 17.76 6.73
N ILE A 140 8.83 16.92 6.97
CA ILE A 140 7.89 16.42 5.97
C ILE A 140 6.51 17.01 6.26
N GLU A 141 5.83 17.45 5.21
CA GLU A 141 4.50 18.05 5.32
C GLU A 141 3.45 16.96 5.60
N GLU A 142 2.52 17.25 6.51
CA GLU A 142 1.38 16.38 6.78
C GLU A 142 0.35 16.51 5.66
N LYS A 143 -0.19 15.39 5.19
CA LYS A 143 -1.27 15.40 4.19
C LYS A 143 -2.60 15.70 4.85
N GLN A 144 -3.46 16.47 4.17
CA GLN A 144 -4.72 16.96 4.74
C GLN A 144 -5.76 15.85 4.91
N PHE A 145 -5.76 14.87 4.00
CA PHE A 145 -6.79 13.84 3.90
C PHE A 145 -6.21 12.46 4.20
N LYS A 146 -7.01 11.60 4.80
CA LYS A 146 -6.66 10.21 5.11
C LYS A 146 -7.69 9.26 4.52
N ILE A 147 -7.25 8.29 3.73
CA ILE A 147 -8.12 7.28 3.12
C ILE A 147 -7.67 5.88 3.56
N GLU A 148 -8.58 5.08 4.10
CA GLU A 148 -8.34 3.64 4.26
C GLU A 148 -8.97 2.88 3.10
N PHE A 149 -8.20 2.01 2.45
CA PHE A 149 -8.69 1.09 1.43
C PHE A 149 -8.78 -0.31 2.01
N ILE A 150 -9.99 -0.82 2.16
CA ILE A 150 -10.30 -2.17 2.60
C ILE A 150 -10.65 -3.00 1.36
N GLY A 151 -10.05 -4.18 1.21
CA GLY A 151 -10.35 -4.99 0.04
C GLY A 151 -9.70 -6.36 0.00
N ASP A 152 -9.76 -6.97 -1.18
CA ASP A 152 -9.19 -8.28 -1.49
C ASP A 152 -7.87 -8.16 -2.26
N SER A 153 -7.53 -9.17 -3.06
CA SER A 153 -6.31 -9.26 -3.88
C SER A 153 -6.13 -8.07 -4.84
N ILE A 154 -7.22 -7.48 -5.33
CA ILE A 154 -7.18 -6.27 -6.16
C ILE A 154 -6.59 -5.11 -5.36
N THR A 155 -7.02 -4.94 -4.12
CA THR A 155 -6.56 -3.85 -3.25
C THR A 155 -5.13 -4.12 -2.74
N CYS A 156 -4.72 -5.38 -2.66
CA CYS A 156 -3.33 -5.77 -2.40
C CYS A 156 -2.36 -5.41 -3.53
N GLY A 157 -2.85 -5.15 -4.75
CA GLY A 157 -2.01 -5.12 -5.95
C GLY A 157 -1.39 -6.50 -6.24
N ALA A 158 -2.09 -7.56 -5.86
CA ALA A 158 -1.66 -8.93 -6.08
C ALA A 158 -1.64 -9.24 -7.58
N LEU A 159 -0.62 -9.98 -8.02
CA LEU A 159 -0.53 -10.46 -9.40
C LEU A 159 -0.57 -9.34 -10.48
N SER A 160 -0.18 -8.13 -10.12
CA SER A 160 -0.30 -6.94 -10.98
C SER A 160 0.95 -6.60 -11.76
N ASP A 161 2.13 -6.99 -11.26
CA ASP A 161 3.45 -6.56 -11.77
C ASP A 161 4.29 -7.77 -12.19
N ASP A 162 4.22 -8.09 -13.48
CA ASP A 162 4.95 -9.18 -14.12
C ASP A 162 6.34 -8.79 -14.62
N SER A 163 6.80 -7.56 -14.32
CA SER A 163 8.04 -7.00 -14.89
C SER A 163 9.32 -7.71 -14.43
N ASP A 164 9.36 -8.16 -13.19
CA ASP A 164 10.49 -8.92 -12.61
C ASP A 164 10.23 -10.45 -12.64
N MET A 165 8.97 -10.89 -12.70
CA MET A 165 8.57 -12.29 -12.75
C MET A 165 7.37 -12.47 -13.67
N PRO A 166 7.51 -13.14 -14.82
CA PRO A 166 6.40 -13.35 -15.76
C PRO A 166 5.19 -14.03 -15.10
N CYS A 167 4.00 -13.79 -15.66
CA CYS A 167 2.82 -14.54 -15.26
C CYS A 167 3.02 -16.05 -15.47
N ASN A 168 2.46 -16.86 -14.56
CA ASN A 168 2.61 -18.33 -14.51
C ASN A 168 4.01 -18.83 -14.12
N GLU A 169 4.92 -17.94 -13.76
CA GLU A 169 6.21 -18.26 -13.15
C GLU A 169 6.27 -17.77 -11.71
N GLY A 170 7.19 -18.32 -10.92
CA GLY A 170 7.37 -17.92 -9.53
C GLY A 170 6.25 -18.37 -8.59
N GLU A 171 6.13 -17.67 -7.47
CA GLU A 171 5.10 -17.88 -6.44
C GLU A 171 4.11 -16.73 -6.44
N TYR A 172 2.96 -16.92 -5.81
CA TYR A 172 1.85 -15.94 -5.79
C TYR A 172 2.29 -14.50 -5.49
N GLN A 173 3.16 -14.30 -4.49
CA GLN A 173 3.62 -12.98 -4.06
C GLN A 173 4.66 -12.30 -4.98
N ASP A 174 5.20 -13.02 -5.97
CA ASP A 174 6.28 -12.50 -6.81
C ASP A 174 5.82 -11.43 -7.79
N GLN A 175 4.52 -11.34 -8.06
CA GLN A 175 3.93 -10.32 -8.92
C GLN A 175 3.13 -9.27 -8.13
N HIS A 176 3.28 -9.22 -6.80
CA HIS A 176 2.60 -8.22 -5.97
C HIS A 176 3.30 -6.87 -6.00
N ASN A 177 2.52 -5.81 -6.20
CA ASN A 177 3.01 -4.43 -6.12
C ASN A 177 1.96 -3.49 -5.50
N ALA A 178 1.85 -3.52 -4.18
CA ALA A 178 0.90 -2.69 -3.45
C ALA A 178 1.11 -1.18 -3.67
N TYR A 179 2.33 -0.68 -3.91
CA TYR A 179 2.59 0.75 -4.17
C TYR A 179 1.93 1.26 -5.47
N LEU A 180 1.81 0.36 -6.45
CA LEU A 180 1.15 0.60 -7.73
C LEU A 180 -0.29 0.06 -7.75
N ALA A 181 -0.84 -0.42 -6.63
CA ALA A 181 -2.27 -0.73 -6.55
C ALA A 181 -3.12 0.56 -6.67
N TYR A 182 -4.39 0.41 -7.07
CA TYR A 182 -5.26 1.55 -7.36
C TYR A 182 -5.43 2.48 -6.14
N GLY A 183 -5.57 1.93 -4.93
CA GLY A 183 -5.83 2.72 -3.71
C GLY A 183 -4.70 3.71 -3.42
N PRO A 184 -3.44 3.25 -3.27
CA PRO A 184 -2.29 4.13 -3.14
C PRO A 184 -2.12 5.12 -4.30
N GLN A 185 -2.44 4.72 -5.55
CA GLN A 185 -2.40 5.63 -6.69
C GLN A 185 -3.44 6.76 -6.58
N VAL A 186 -4.69 6.45 -6.23
CA VAL A 186 -5.74 7.45 -5.97
C VAL A 186 -5.31 8.40 -4.86
N ALA A 187 -4.83 7.88 -3.73
CA ALA A 187 -4.40 8.71 -2.61
C ALA A 187 -3.27 9.67 -2.99
N LYS A 188 -2.27 9.21 -3.74
CA LYS A 188 -1.20 10.07 -4.27
C LYS A 188 -1.72 11.17 -5.18
N GLN A 189 -2.66 10.87 -6.09
CA GLN A 189 -3.28 11.87 -6.97
C GLN A 189 -4.06 12.95 -6.19
N LEU A 190 -4.59 12.60 -5.02
CA LEU A 190 -5.36 13.48 -4.14
C LEU A 190 -4.51 14.18 -3.07
N ASN A 191 -3.20 13.93 -3.05
CA ASN A 191 -2.31 14.35 -1.96
C ASN A 191 -2.88 13.95 -0.58
N ALA A 192 -3.32 12.69 -0.47
CA ALA A 192 -3.89 12.10 0.73
C ALA A 192 -2.94 11.02 1.31
N ASP A 193 -2.90 10.94 2.63
CA ASP A 193 -2.33 9.79 3.31
C ASP A 193 -3.26 8.59 3.16
N PHE A 194 -2.68 7.40 3.18
CA PHE A 194 -3.45 6.19 2.99
C PHE A 194 -2.99 5.04 3.87
N MET A 195 -3.94 4.14 4.12
CA MET A 195 -3.71 2.81 4.69
C MET A 195 -4.39 1.78 3.80
N VAL A 196 -3.75 0.63 3.62
CA VAL A 196 -4.35 -0.51 2.93
C VAL A 196 -4.57 -1.66 3.93
N SER A 197 -5.82 -2.10 4.00
CA SER A 197 -6.31 -3.17 4.86
C SER A 197 -6.92 -4.27 3.99
N SER A 198 -6.06 -5.08 3.37
CA SER A 198 -6.49 -6.06 2.37
C SER A 198 -5.82 -7.42 2.52
N VAL A 199 -6.54 -8.46 2.10
CA VAL A 199 -6.08 -9.85 2.11
C VAL A 199 -6.57 -10.55 0.85
N SER A 200 -5.67 -11.17 0.08
CA SER A 200 -6.02 -11.90 -1.12
C SER A 200 -6.98 -13.05 -0.85
N GLY A 201 -7.96 -13.25 -1.73
CA GLY A 201 -8.97 -14.30 -1.61
C GLY A 201 -10.07 -14.04 -0.57
N ILE A 202 -9.94 -12.99 0.25
CA ILE A 202 -10.90 -12.69 1.32
C ILE A 202 -12.20 -12.10 0.78
N GLY A 203 -13.32 -12.43 1.43
CA GLY A 203 -14.61 -11.81 1.15
C GLY A 203 -15.28 -11.19 2.37
N MET A 204 -16.51 -10.70 2.15
CA MET A 204 -17.33 -10.08 3.19
C MET A 204 -18.03 -11.13 4.08
N TYR A 205 -18.47 -12.25 3.51
CA TYR A 205 -19.07 -13.35 4.27
C TYR A 205 -18.55 -14.74 3.87
N ARG A 206 -17.91 -14.87 2.71
CA ARG A 206 -17.20 -16.09 2.29
C ARG A 206 -16.03 -15.73 1.39
N ASN A 207 -15.02 -16.60 1.35
CA ASN A 207 -13.80 -16.40 0.56
C ASN A 207 -13.92 -17.03 -0.82
N TRP A 208 -12.90 -16.84 -1.66
CA TRP A 208 -12.92 -17.24 -3.06
C TRP A 208 -13.18 -18.74 -3.25
N ASN A 209 -12.65 -19.57 -2.33
CA ASN A 209 -12.73 -21.02 -2.34
C ASN A 209 -12.95 -21.63 -0.93
N ASP A 210 -13.61 -20.88 -0.05
CA ASP A 210 -13.99 -21.34 1.30
C ASP A 210 -15.27 -20.61 1.77
N GLU A 211 -16.15 -21.30 2.50
CA GLU A 211 -17.42 -20.76 3.02
C GLU A 211 -17.25 -20.09 4.42
N ASN A 212 -16.05 -19.55 4.71
CA ASN A 212 -15.63 -19.09 6.03
C ASN A 212 -15.64 -20.23 7.07
N ILE A 213 -15.09 -21.38 6.68
CA ILE A 213 -14.98 -22.57 7.54
C ILE A 213 -13.54 -22.64 8.07
N ASP A 214 -12.59 -22.69 7.14
CA ASP A 214 -11.16 -22.81 7.46
C ASP A 214 -10.44 -21.45 7.36
N GLU A 215 -10.94 -20.55 6.50
CA GLU A 215 -10.32 -19.27 6.23
C GLU A 215 -11.21 -18.13 6.73
N ALA A 216 -10.60 -17.12 7.39
CA ALA A 216 -11.33 -16.00 7.93
C ALA A 216 -11.86 -15.05 6.84
N ILE A 217 -12.95 -14.35 7.12
CA ILE A 217 -13.49 -13.25 6.30
C ILE A 217 -13.02 -11.89 6.82
N MET A 218 -13.14 -10.83 6.00
CA MET A 218 -12.62 -9.51 6.35
C MET A 218 -13.14 -9.00 7.71
N PRO A 219 -14.44 -9.11 8.04
CA PRO A 219 -14.94 -8.66 9.34
C PRO A 219 -14.29 -9.34 10.54
N GLU A 220 -13.77 -10.56 10.40
CA GLU A 220 -13.14 -11.30 11.50
C GLU A 220 -11.67 -10.92 11.72
N VAL A 221 -11.02 -10.33 10.73
CA VAL A 221 -9.58 -10.03 10.78
C VAL A 221 -9.27 -8.53 10.75
N TYR A 222 -10.23 -7.68 10.40
CA TYR A 222 -10.02 -6.25 10.22
C TYR A 222 -9.44 -5.56 11.46
N ASP A 223 -9.89 -5.96 12.66
CA ASP A 223 -9.43 -5.39 13.93
C ASP A 223 -8.07 -5.95 14.40
N ASN A 224 -7.48 -6.91 13.68
CA ASN A 224 -6.15 -7.45 13.95
C ASN A 224 -5.07 -6.75 13.10
N LEU A 225 -3.96 -6.38 13.71
CA LEU A 225 -2.84 -5.66 13.09
C LEU A 225 -2.25 -6.39 11.87
N TYR A 226 -2.22 -7.72 11.89
CA TYR A 226 -1.69 -8.60 10.83
C TYR A 226 -2.78 -9.14 9.90
N LEU A 227 -4.03 -8.67 10.04
CA LEU A 227 -5.19 -9.15 9.28
C LEU A 227 -5.35 -10.68 9.34
N ASN A 228 -5.20 -11.24 10.53
CA ASN A 228 -5.45 -12.66 10.81
C ASN A 228 -6.28 -12.84 12.11
N LYS A 229 -6.57 -14.09 12.49
CA LYS A 229 -7.38 -14.41 13.69
C LYS A 229 -6.59 -14.40 15.02
N ASP A 230 -5.33 -13.98 15.02
CA ASP A 230 -4.54 -13.90 16.26
C ASP A 230 -4.98 -12.69 17.11
N ASN A 231 -5.77 -12.93 18.15
CA ASN A 231 -6.30 -11.85 18.98
C ASN A 231 -5.25 -11.17 19.89
N SER A 232 -3.97 -11.57 19.85
CA SER A 232 -2.91 -10.96 20.66
C SER A 232 -2.40 -9.62 20.12
N LYS A 233 -2.71 -9.28 18.86
CA LYS A 233 -2.21 -8.09 18.14
C LYS A 233 -3.36 -7.23 17.62
N PRO A 234 -4.14 -6.54 18.48
CA PRO A 234 -5.17 -5.64 18.01
C PRO A 234 -4.57 -4.47 17.23
N PHE A 235 -5.21 -4.08 16.13
CA PHE A 235 -4.85 -2.87 15.40
C PHE A 235 -5.27 -1.64 16.21
N ASN A 236 -4.38 -0.65 16.35
CA ASN A 236 -4.63 0.57 17.10
C ASN A 236 -5.47 1.59 16.28
N LEU A 237 -5.90 2.68 16.92
CA LEU A 237 -6.75 3.73 16.30
C LEU A 237 -5.94 4.98 15.89
N GLU A 238 -4.66 4.83 15.59
CA GLU A 238 -3.79 5.96 15.26
C GLU A 238 -4.12 6.55 13.89
N PHE A 239 -4.41 5.69 12.91
CA PHE A 239 -4.91 6.12 11.60
C PHE A 239 -6.42 6.35 11.67
N LYS A 240 -6.83 7.63 11.58
CA LYS A 240 -8.25 8.04 11.56
C LYS A 240 -8.60 8.51 10.14
N PRO A 241 -9.19 7.64 9.31
CA PRO A 241 -9.54 8.00 7.93
C PRO A 241 -10.66 9.04 7.90
N ASP A 242 -10.56 9.98 6.96
CA ASP A 242 -11.69 10.79 6.51
C ASP A 242 -12.64 9.94 5.63
N VAL A 243 -12.08 8.99 4.88
CA VAL A 243 -12.83 8.07 4.01
C VAL A 243 -12.36 6.63 4.24
N VAL A 244 -13.31 5.72 4.45
CA VAL A 244 -13.08 4.27 4.36
C VAL A 244 -13.69 3.77 3.05
N SER A 245 -12.84 3.34 2.14
CA SER A 245 -13.21 2.69 0.88
C SER A 245 -13.26 1.18 1.08
N ILE A 246 -14.31 0.52 0.59
CA ILE A 246 -14.45 -0.93 0.66
C ILE A 246 -14.68 -1.49 -0.75
N CYS A 247 -13.72 -2.27 -1.23
CA CYS A 247 -13.76 -2.99 -2.50
C CYS A 247 -13.73 -4.50 -2.22
N LEU A 248 -14.88 -5.03 -1.78
CA LEU A 248 -15.09 -6.44 -1.46
C LEU A 248 -16.35 -6.97 -2.14
N GLY A 249 -16.32 -8.25 -2.50
CA GLY A 249 -17.41 -8.95 -3.16
C GLY A 249 -16.96 -9.83 -4.32
N THR A 250 -15.76 -9.60 -4.87
CA THR A 250 -15.18 -10.44 -5.95
C THR A 250 -15.15 -11.91 -5.53
N ASN A 251 -14.59 -12.18 -4.36
CA ASN A 251 -14.42 -13.52 -3.83
C ASN A 251 -15.72 -14.13 -3.33
N ASP A 252 -16.63 -13.33 -2.76
CA ASP A 252 -17.97 -13.79 -2.42
C ASP A 252 -18.74 -14.26 -3.66
N MET A 253 -18.52 -13.62 -4.82
CA MET A 253 -19.13 -13.98 -6.11
C MET A 253 -18.37 -15.06 -6.89
N SER A 254 -17.22 -15.51 -6.41
CA SER A 254 -16.44 -16.60 -7.02
C SER A 254 -17.24 -17.91 -7.02
N ASP A 255 -17.04 -18.75 -8.05
CA ASP A 255 -17.55 -20.13 -8.10
C ASP A 255 -16.60 -21.13 -7.43
N GLY A 256 -15.45 -20.67 -6.92
CA GLY A 256 -14.42 -21.52 -6.35
C GLY A 256 -13.60 -22.25 -7.41
N ASP A 257 -12.92 -23.31 -6.99
CA ASP A 257 -12.11 -24.16 -7.87
C ASP A 257 -12.91 -25.29 -8.53
N GLY A 258 -14.19 -25.44 -8.19
CA GLY A 258 -15.05 -26.55 -8.64
C GLY A 258 -14.75 -27.90 -7.99
N VAL A 259 -13.85 -27.93 -6.99
CA VAL A 259 -13.45 -29.12 -6.23
C VAL A 259 -14.03 -29.05 -4.81
N LYS A 260 -13.92 -27.91 -4.14
CA LYS A 260 -14.53 -27.71 -2.83
C LYS A 260 -16.04 -27.46 -2.97
N ASP A 261 -16.82 -28.10 -2.10
CA ASP A 261 -18.25 -27.86 -2.02
C ASP A 261 -18.51 -26.38 -1.72
N ARG A 262 -19.36 -25.75 -2.54
CA ARG A 262 -19.69 -24.33 -2.43
C ARG A 262 -21.20 -24.14 -2.48
N LEU A 263 -21.72 -23.37 -1.53
CA LEU A 263 -23.15 -23.11 -1.46
C LEU A 263 -23.55 -22.07 -2.52
N PRO A 264 -24.80 -22.05 -2.97
CA PRO A 264 -25.32 -20.93 -3.75
C PRO A 264 -25.09 -19.61 -3.01
N PHE A 265 -24.79 -18.55 -3.76
CA PHE A 265 -24.62 -17.21 -3.18
C PHE A 265 -25.89 -16.80 -2.43
N ASN A 266 -25.73 -16.24 -1.23
CA ASN A 266 -26.83 -15.76 -0.41
C ASN A 266 -26.75 -14.24 -0.27
N ASN A 267 -27.59 -13.54 -1.03
CA ASN A 267 -27.65 -12.08 -1.06
C ASN A 267 -28.00 -11.48 0.30
N GLU A 268 -28.96 -12.05 1.03
CA GLU A 268 -29.35 -11.56 2.37
C GLU A 268 -28.18 -11.66 3.36
N LYS A 269 -27.47 -12.80 3.35
CA LYS A 269 -26.29 -13.02 4.22
C LYS A 269 -25.15 -12.07 3.85
N PHE A 270 -24.90 -11.86 2.55
CA PHE A 270 -23.89 -10.90 2.08
C PHE A 270 -24.21 -9.48 2.56
N THR A 271 -25.41 -8.99 2.24
CA THR A 271 -25.87 -7.63 2.58
C THR A 271 -25.85 -7.39 4.09
N ASN A 272 -26.33 -8.34 4.90
CA ASN A 272 -26.34 -8.22 6.34
C ASN A 272 -24.94 -8.20 6.96
N ASN A 273 -23.97 -8.95 6.43
CA ASN A 273 -22.59 -8.88 6.90
C ASN A 273 -21.94 -7.53 6.56
N TYR A 274 -22.20 -7.03 5.34
CA TYR A 274 -21.72 -5.73 4.92
C TYR A 274 -22.25 -4.60 5.82
N ILE A 275 -23.54 -4.62 6.15
CA ILE A 275 -24.15 -3.67 7.09
C ILE A 275 -23.45 -3.71 8.44
N LYS A 276 -23.29 -4.91 9.04
CA LYS A 276 -22.62 -5.06 10.34
C LYS A 276 -21.17 -4.60 10.32
N PHE A 277 -20.47 -4.81 9.21
CA PHE A 277 -19.10 -4.36 9.05
C PHE A 277 -19.00 -2.83 8.94
N ILE A 278 -19.91 -2.18 8.20
CA ILE A 278 -19.96 -0.72 8.17
C ILE A 278 -20.36 -0.14 9.53
N GLU A 279 -21.25 -0.79 10.28
CA GLU A 279 -21.55 -0.41 11.65
C GLU A 279 -20.32 -0.49 12.57
N SER A 280 -19.45 -1.50 12.42
CA SER A 280 -18.20 -1.58 13.18
C SER A 280 -17.22 -0.48 12.77
N ILE A 281 -17.14 -0.15 11.49
CA ILE A 281 -16.36 0.99 10.99
C ILE A 281 -16.86 2.29 11.62
N TYR A 282 -18.17 2.54 11.67
CA TYR A 282 -18.70 3.76 12.30
C TYR A 282 -18.50 3.80 13.82
N LYS A 283 -18.47 2.65 14.50
CA LYS A 283 -18.09 2.60 15.92
C LYS A 283 -16.62 3.02 16.10
N ARG A 284 -15.76 2.63 15.16
CA ARG A 284 -14.32 2.91 15.16
C ARG A 284 -14.00 4.36 14.77
N TYR A 285 -14.65 4.84 13.71
CA TYR A 285 -14.47 6.16 13.11
C TYR A 285 -15.82 6.84 12.88
N PRO A 286 -16.45 7.42 13.92
CA PRO A 286 -17.81 7.97 13.81
C PRO A 286 -18.01 9.06 12.75
N LYS A 287 -16.93 9.77 12.40
CA LYS A 287 -16.90 10.88 11.44
C LYS A 287 -16.43 10.48 10.03
N THR A 288 -16.02 9.23 9.81
CA THR A 288 -15.57 8.82 8.48
C THR A 288 -16.74 8.84 7.50
N GLN A 289 -16.48 9.21 6.26
CA GLN A 289 -17.33 8.84 5.14
C GLN A 289 -17.02 7.39 4.74
N VAL A 290 -18.02 6.67 4.22
CA VAL A 290 -17.83 5.31 3.68
C VAL A 290 -18.11 5.34 2.19
N ALA A 291 -17.22 4.74 1.41
CA ALA A 291 -17.33 4.59 -0.04
C ALA A 291 -17.25 3.10 -0.40
N LEU A 292 -18.28 2.61 -1.09
CA LEU A 292 -18.35 1.24 -1.58
C LEU A 292 -17.94 1.22 -3.04
N LEU A 293 -17.06 0.29 -3.40
CA LEU A 293 -16.67 0.06 -4.78
C LEU A 293 -17.20 -1.33 -5.18
N SER A 294 -17.84 -1.44 -6.35
CA SER A 294 -18.07 -2.74 -6.98
C SER A 294 -16.73 -3.40 -7.38
N SER A 295 -16.74 -4.62 -7.90
CA SER A 295 -15.51 -5.27 -8.35
C SER A 295 -15.10 -4.83 -9.76
N PRO A 296 -13.83 -4.44 -10.00
CA PRO A 296 -13.26 -4.24 -11.33
C PRO A 296 -12.92 -5.56 -12.04
N MET A 297 -13.26 -6.72 -11.46
CA MET A 297 -13.03 -8.06 -12.04
C MET A 297 -14.33 -8.80 -12.36
N LEU A 298 -15.49 -8.31 -11.92
CA LEU A 298 -16.77 -8.95 -12.18
C LEU A 298 -17.49 -8.29 -13.36
N ASN A 299 -18.20 -9.11 -14.13
CA ASN A 299 -19.10 -8.67 -15.19
C ASN A 299 -20.44 -9.41 -15.13
N GLY A 300 -21.33 -9.08 -16.06
CA GLY A 300 -22.59 -9.79 -16.26
C GLY A 300 -23.47 -9.86 -15.02
N GLU A 301 -24.13 -11.01 -14.83
CA GLU A 301 -25.08 -11.23 -13.73
C GLU A 301 -24.45 -11.09 -12.34
N LYS A 302 -23.19 -11.50 -12.17
CA LYS A 302 -22.47 -11.38 -10.88
C LYS A 302 -22.21 -9.94 -10.50
N GLN A 303 -21.82 -9.11 -11.46
CA GLN A 303 -21.63 -7.67 -11.24
C GLN A 303 -22.97 -6.99 -10.91
N LEU A 304 -24.03 -7.31 -11.66
CA LEU A 304 -25.38 -6.78 -11.38
C LEU A 304 -25.87 -7.17 -9.99
N LEU A 305 -25.65 -8.43 -9.59
CA LEU A 305 -26.02 -8.93 -8.27
C LEU A 305 -25.21 -8.26 -7.16
N LEU A 306 -23.90 -8.08 -7.33
CA LEU A 306 -23.04 -7.38 -6.37
C LEU A 306 -23.54 -5.94 -6.18
N VAL A 307 -23.72 -5.21 -7.28
CA VAL A 307 -24.20 -3.82 -7.24
C VAL A 307 -25.57 -3.72 -6.59
N SER A 308 -26.48 -4.66 -6.85
CA SER A 308 -27.78 -4.72 -6.17
C SER A 308 -27.62 -4.83 -4.66
N CYS A 309 -26.77 -5.74 -4.18
CA CYS A 309 -26.52 -5.90 -2.76
C CYS A 309 -25.90 -4.63 -2.15
N LEU A 310 -24.94 -4.00 -2.82
CA LEU A 310 -24.33 -2.75 -2.33
C LEU A 310 -25.33 -1.58 -2.28
N LYS A 311 -26.30 -1.53 -3.20
CA LYS A 311 -27.41 -0.57 -3.14
C LYS A 311 -28.33 -0.83 -1.95
N ASP A 312 -28.61 -2.09 -1.64
CA ASP A 312 -29.40 -2.44 -0.44
C ASP A 312 -28.68 -2.00 0.85
N VAL A 313 -27.34 -2.12 0.89
CA VAL A 313 -26.52 -1.59 2.00
C VAL A 313 -26.62 -0.06 2.07
N GLN A 314 -26.46 0.64 0.95
CA GLN A 314 -26.58 2.11 0.88
C GLN A 314 -27.96 2.58 1.38
N GLU A 315 -29.04 1.96 0.90
CA GLU A 315 -30.41 2.29 1.28
C GLU A 315 -30.66 2.02 2.78
N HIS A 316 -30.10 0.93 3.32
CA HIS A 316 -30.19 0.63 4.75
C HIS A 316 -29.65 1.80 5.59
N PHE A 317 -28.44 2.29 5.31
CA PHE A 317 -27.85 3.39 6.08
C PHE A 317 -28.56 4.71 5.85
N LYS A 318 -29.07 4.96 4.64
CA LYS A 318 -29.87 6.15 4.35
C LYS A 318 -31.16 6.17 5.16
N ILE A 319 -31.90 5.07 5.21
CA ILE A 319 -33.16 4.97 5.97
C ILE A 319 -32.92 4.94 7.49
N LYS A 320 -31.96 4.13 7.96
CA LYS A 320 -31.81 3.83 9.39
C LYS A 320 -31.01 4.85 10.18
N SER A 321 -30.06 5.52 9.52
CA SER A 321 -29.09 6.40 10.20
C SER A 321 -28.89 7.75 9.52
N ASP A 322 -29.64 8.04 8.45
CA ASP A 322 -29.46 9.23 7.58
C ASP A 322 -28.00 9.45 7.16
N LYS A 323 -27.27 8.34 6.97
CA LYS A 323 -25.90 8.35 6.47
C LYS A 323 -25.93 8.08 4.98
N ASP A 324 -25.35 8.98 4.20
CA ASP A 324 -25.18 8.79 2.77
C ASP A 324 -23.91 7.97 2.51
N ILE A 325 -24.07 6.71 2.11
CA ILE A 325 -22.94 5.85 1.74
C ILE A 325 -22.63 6.10 0.27
N ALA A 326 -21.41 6.48 -0.07
CA ALA A 326 -21.03 6.66 -1.47
C ALA A 326 -20.89 5.30 -2.16
N LEU A 327 -21.29 5.18 -3.42
CA LEU A 327 -21.17 3.96 -4.20
C LEU A 327 -20.60 4.25 -5.59
N PHE A 328 -19.53 3.57 -5.95
CA PHE A 328 -18.94 3.59 -7.28
C PHE A 328 -19.12 2.21 -7.95
N GLN A 329 -19.67 2.21 -9.15
CA GLN A 329 -19.81 1.02 -9.99
C GLN A 329 -18.79 1.11 -11.12
N PHE A 330 -17.94 0.09 -11.26
CA PHE A 330 -17.09 -0.08 -12.43
C PHE A 330 -17.94 -0.49 -13.63
N GLU A 331 -17.71 0.19 -14.76
CA GLU A 331 -18.35 -0.11 -16.04
C GLU A 331 -17.60 -1.18 -16.84
N GLU A 332 -16.29 -1.29 -16.59
CA GLU A 332 -15.37 -2.20 -17.29
C GLU A 332 -14.74 -3.19 -16.30
N ILE A 333 -14.23 -4.29 -16.85
CA ILE A 333 -13.33 -5.19 -16.13
C ILE A 333 -11.89 -4.94 -16.53
N TYR A 334 -10.97 -5.26 -15.63
CA TYR A 334 -9.55 -4.98 -15.78
C TYR A 334 -8.72 -6.25 -15.51
N PRO A 335 -8.58 -7.17 -16.48
CA PRO A 335 -8.05 -8.51 -16.25
C PRO A 335 -6.65 -8.76 -16.84
N ASN A 336 -5.90 -7.74 -17.23
CA ASN A 336 -4.66 -7.90 -18.01
C ASN A 336 -3.40 -8.18 -17.16
N GLY A 337 -3.51 -8.30 -15.84
CA GLY A 337 -2.48 -8.85 -14.96
C GLY A 337 -2.51 -10.38 -14.91
N CYS A 338 -1.72 -10.97 -14.01
CA CYS A 338 -1.65 -12.43 -13.91
C CYS A 338 -2.94 -12.99 -13.29
N ASN A 339 -3.35 -14.18 -13.74
CA ASN A 339 -4.59 -14.85 -13.29
C ASN A 339 -5.82 -13.92 -13.31
N ALA A 340 -5.96 -13.14 -14.39
CA ALA A 340 -7.05 -12.19 -14.60
C ALA A 340 -7.18 -11.07 -13.54
N HIS A 341 -6.14 -10.82 -12.73
CA HIS A 341 -6.09 -9.63 -11.88
C HIS A 341 -5.81 -8.37 -12.72
N PRO A 342 -6.03 -7.16 -12.19
CA PRO A 342 -5.60 -5.94 -12.87
C PRO A 342 -4.08 -5.84 -12.96
N SER A 343 -3.57 -5.49 -14.14
CA SER A 343 -2.16 -5.13 -14.34
C SER A 343 -1.81 -3.78 -13.69
N ILE A 344 -0.53 -3.43 -13.57
CA ILE A 344 -0.10 -2.09 -13.10
C ILE A 344 -0.71 -0.93 -13.91
N GLU A 345 -0.85 -1.09 -15.24
CA GLU A 345 -1.42 -0.06 -16.11
C GLU A 345 -2.94 0.06 -15.92
N GLU A 346 -3.60 -1.06 -15.66
CA GLU A 346 -5.01 -1.04 -15.31
C GLU A 346 -5.25 -0.49 -13.92
N HIS A 347 -4.41 -0.78 -12.93
CA HIS A 347 -4.51 -0.14 -11.61
C HIS A 347 -4.39 1.38 -11.71
N LYS A 348 -3.54 1.89 -12.61
CA LYS A 348 -3.45 3.33 -12.91
C LYS A 348 -4.72 3.85 -13.57
N THR A 349 -5.30 3.09 -14.49
CA THR A 349 -6.58 3.43 -15.14
C THR A 349 -7.72 3.46 -14.13
N ILE A 350 -7.83 2.44 -13.29
CA ILE A 350 -8.76 2.34 -12.15
C ILE A 350 -8.59 3.56 -11.24
N ALA A 351 -7.35 3.94 -10.92
CA ALA A 351 -7.10 5.12 -10.08
C ALA A 351 -7.61 6.42 -10.75
N ASN A 352 -7.36 6.59 -12.04
CA ASN A 352 -7.80 7.78 -12.78
C ASN A 352 -9.34 7.90 -12.86
N VAL A 353 -10.07 6.78 -12.98
CA VAL A 353 -11.55 6.82 -13.00
C VAL A 353 -12.14 7.02 -11.61
N LEU A 354 -11.44 6.57 -10.55
CA LEU A 354 -11.85 6.75 -9.16
C LEU A 354 -11.51 8.14 -8.62
N GLU A 355 -10.50 8.82 -9.16
CA GLU A 355 -10.03 10.12 -8.65
C GLU A 355 -11.15 11.18 -8.58
N PRO A 356 -11.97 11.39 -9.63
CA PRO A 356 -13.09 12.33 -9.55
C PRO A 356 -14.15 11.93 -8.51
N PHE A 357 -14.37 10.62 -8.33
CA PHE A 357 -15.29 10.10 -7.32
C PHE A 357 -14.77 10.37 -5.91
N PHE A 358 -13.51 10.05 -5.61
CA PHE A 358 -12.95 10.34 -4.29
C PHE A 358 -12.81 11.84 -4.03
N LYS A 359 -12.57 12.67 -5.04
CA LYS A 359 -12.65 14.14 -4.90
C LYS A 359 -14.01 14.60 -4.40
N SER A 360 -15.11 14.06 -4.93
CA SER A 360 -16.46 14.45 -4.50
C SER A 360 -16.78 13.96 -3.09
N VAL A 361 -16.24 12.80 -2.69
CA VAL A 361 -16.42 12.20 -1.36
C VAL A 361 -15.60 12.92 -0.28
N LEU A 362 -14.42 13.47 -0.63
CA LEU A 362 -13.52 14.15 0.32
C LEU A 362 -13.90 15.60 0.62
N VAL A 363 -14.92 16.18 -0.03
CA VAL A 363 -15.34 17.55 0.23
C VAL A 363 -15.91 17.65 1.64
N LYS A 364 -15.16 18.30 2.54
CA LYS A 364 -15.67 18.73 3.85
C LYS A 364 -16.53 19.97 3.60
N GLU A 365 -17.82 19.90 3.94
CA GLU A 365 -18.67 21.09 4.07
C GLU A 365 -18.10 22.10 5.07
#